data_AF-A0A916GEL8-F1
#
_entry.id   AF-A0A916GEL8-F1
#
_cell.length_a   1.000
_cell.length_b   1.000
_cell.length_c   1.000
_cell.angle_alpha   90.00
_cell.angle_beta   90.00
_cell.angle_gamma   90.00
#
_symmetry.space_group_name_H-M   'P 1'
#
loop_
_entity.id
_entity.type
_entity.pdbx_description
1 polymer ?
#
loop_
_entity_poly.entity_id
_entity_poly.type
_entity_poly.pdbx_seq_one_letter_code
_entity_poly.pdbx_strand_id
1 'polypeptide(L)'
;ICCGACDPPCPPMQINDPEHSKLAIWVGGKNSNARSKPTFHKMVAAGLPNNAPRWPEVNAIVKKILMTYKEDARPWERMADWIDRIGWPRFFEKTGLPFTKYMIDDWRGGRYNLNASAHVRF
;
A
#
# COMPACT_ATOMS: atom_id res chain seq x y z
N ILE A 1 -10.02 -12.03 7.90
CA ILE A 1 -9.46 -10.72 8.26
C ILE A 1 -9.18 -10.71 9.76
N CYS A 2 -7.97 -10.31 10.18
CA CYS A 2 -7.54 -10.33 11.58
C CYS A 2 -7.38 -8.89 12.08
N CYS A 3 -8.47 -8.14 12.21
CA CYS A 3 -8.42 -6.69 12.50
C CYS A 3 -8.12 -6.33 13.96
N GLY A 4 -8.22 -7.29 14.88
CA GLY A 4 -8.01 -7.07 16.31
C GLY A 4 -9.11 -6.28 17.03
N ALA A 5 -10.20 -5.87 16.36
CA ALA A 5 -11.26 -5.08 16.99
C ALA A 5 -11.95 -5.78 18.17
N CYS A 6 -11.91 -7.11 18.22
CA CYS A 6 -12.49 -7.92 19.30
C CYS A 6 -11.60 -8.01 20.55
N ASP A 7 -10.29 -7.73 20.43
CA ASP A 7 -9.33 -7.88 21.53
C ASP A 7 -9.48 -6.79 22.62
N PRO A 8 -9.57 -5.47 22.30
CA PRO A 8 -9.79 -4.44 23.32
C PRO A 8 -11.03 -4.63 24.21
N PRO A 9 -12.22 -5.01 23.70
CA PRO A 9 -13.38 -5.26 24.55
C PRO A 9 -13.37 -6.64 25.23
N CYS A 10 -12.57 -7.61 24.76
CA CYS A 10 -12.55 -8.98 25.28
C CYS A 10 -11.11 -9.47 25.41
N PRO A 11 -10.43 -9.19 26.54
CA PRO A 11 -9.01 -9.56 26.75
C PRO A 11 -8.65 -11.04 26.52
N PRO A 12 -9.55 -12.02 26.73
CA PRO A 12 -9.27 -13.42 26.35
C PRO A 12 -9.09 -13.67 24.85
N MET A 13 -9.52 -12.75 23.97
CA MET A 13 -9.43 -12.87 22.51
C MET A 13 -8.06 -12.45 21.96
N GLN A 14 -6.98 -13.03 22.50
CA GLN A 14 -5.61 -12.77 22.08
C GLN A 14 -5.41 -13.16 20.60
N ILE A 15 -4.89 -12.23 19.79
CA ILE A 15 -4.67 -12.41 18.35
C ILE A 15 -3.23 -12.14 17.90
N ASN A 16 -2.39 -11.61 18.80
CA ASN A 16 -1.01 -11.28 18.50
C ASN A 16 -0.17 -12.56 18.42
N ASP A 17 0.57 -12.73 17.33
CA ASP A 17 1.40 -13.92 17.10
C ASP A 17 2.77 -13.52 16.52
N PRO A 18 3.91 -14.00 17.06
CA PRO A 18 5.23 -13.58 16.61
C PRO A 18 5.55 -14.00 15.16
N GLU A 19 4.99 -15.11 14.68
CA GLU A 19 5.23 -15.63 13.34
C GLU A 19 4.19 -15.11 12.34
N HIS A 20 2.94 -15.02 12.74
CA HIS A 20 1.81 -14.69 11.86
C HIS A 20 1.46 -13.19 11.84
N SER A 21 1.95 -12.39 12.80
CA SER A 21 1.83 -10.93 12.72
C SER A 21 2.82 -10.38 11.70
N LYS A 22 2.29 -10.02 10.53
CA LYS A 22 3.06 -9.52 9.40
C LYS A 22 2.83 -8.03 9.17
N LEU A 23 3.74 -7.42 8.43
CA LEU A 23 3.68 -6.01 8.06
C LEU A 23 3.13 -5.84 6.64
N ALA A 24 2.42 -4.74 6.41
CA ALA A 24 1.95 -4.30 5.11
C ALA A 24 2.43 -2.88 4.84
N ILE A 25 2.74 -2.57 3.58
CA ILE A 25 3.18 -1.24 3.16
C ILE A 25 2.07 -0.59 2.34
N TRP A 26 1.78 0.66 2.67
CA TRP A 26 0.77 1.45 2.02
C TRP A 26 1.34 2.78 1.55
N VAL A 27 0.89 3.27 0.40
CA VAL A 27 1.42 4.48 -0.25
C VAL A 27 0.32 5.32 -0.89
N GLY A 28 0.63 6.56 -1.26
CA GLY A 28 -0.29 7.44 -2.00
C GLY A 28 -1.33 8.16 -1.13
N GLY A 29 -1.15 8.17 0.19
CA GLY A 29 -1.97 8.97 1.10
C GLY A 29 -1.56 10.44 1.10
N LYS A 30 -2.54 11.35 1.21
CA LYS A 30 -2.32 12.79 1.24
C LYS A 30 -3.43 13.49 2.04
N ASN A 31 -3.03 14.44 2.90
CA ASN A 31 -3.98 15.25 3.68
C ASN A 31 -4.14 16.70 3.16
N SER A 32 -3.14 17.26 2.48
CA SER A 32 -3.21 18.65 1.99
C SER A 32 -4.14 18.79 0.77
N ASN A 33 -4.73 19.98 0.56
CA ASN A 33 -5.52 20.31 -0.63
C ASN A 33 -4.72 20.87 -1.83
N ALA A 34 -3.39 21.02 -1.71
CA ALA A 34 -2.58 21.62 -2.77
C ALA A 34 -2.55 20.73 -4.02
N ARG A 35 -2.98 21.23 -5.19
CA ARG A 35 -3.05 20.56 -6.52
C ARG A 35 -4.12 19.48 -6.65
N SER A 36 -4.15 18.51 -5.75
CA SER A 36 -5.12 17.42 -5.73
C SER A 36 -5.73 17.28 -4.34
N LYS A 37 -6.95 16.72 -4.32
CA LYS A 37 -7.73 16.48 -3.10
C LYS A 37 -7.00 15.52 -2.14
N PRO A 38 -7.34 15.52 -0.85
CA PRO A 38 -6.89 14.50 0.08
C PRO A 38 -7.26 13.10 -0.42
N THR A 39 -6.33 12.15 -0.25
CA THR A 39 -6.48 10.76 -0.71
C THR A 39 -6.05 9.79 0.38
N PHE A 40 -6.71 8.65 0.41
CA PHE A 40 -6.26 7.52 1.24
C PHE A 40 -5.09 6.81 0.57
N HIS A 41 -4.24 6.24 1.42
CA HIS A 41 -3.18 5.34 0.98
C HIS A 41 -3.78 4.01 0.50
N LYS A 42 -3.09 3.33 -0.43
CA LYS A 42 -3.44 2.00 -0.94
C LYS A 42 -2.30 1.02 -0.66
N MET A 43 -2.64 -0.24 -0.39
CA MET A 43 -1.68 -1.29 -0.07
C MET A 43 -0.87 -1.69 -1.31
N VAL A 44 0.45 -1.79 -1.16
CA VAL A 44 1.39 -2.15 -2.25
C VAL A 44 2.33 -3.29 -1.90
N ALA A 45 2.38 -3.70 -0.63
CA ALA A 45 3.01 -4.93 -0.22
C ALA A 45 2.27 -5.50 0.99
N ALA A 46 2.11 -6.82 1.03
CA ALA A 46 1.43 -7.53 2.11
C ALA A 46 2.30 -8.68 2.61
N GLY A 47 2.14 -9.07 3.88
CA GLY A 47 2.73 -10.30 4.41
C GLY A 47 4.23 -10.23 4.71
N LEU A 48 4.80 -9.04 4.93
CA LEU A 48 6.23 -8.89 5.22
C LEU A 48 6.57 -9.41 6.63
N PRO A 49 7.71 -10.11 6.81
CA PRO A 49 8.08 -10.72 8.08
C PRO A 49 8.43 -9.68 9.16
N ASN A 50 8.27 -10.08 10.41
CA ASN A 50 8.61 -9.28 11.58
C ASN A 50 10.03 -9.60 12.06
N ASN A 51 11.05 -9.06 11.36
CA ASN A 51 12.46 -9.33 11.63
C ASN A 51 13.12 -8.22 12.47
N ALA A 52 12.74 -8.13 13.75
CA ALA A 52 13.36 -7.22 14.71
C ALA A 52 14.86 -7.50 14.87
N PRO A 53 15.71 -6.49 15.15
CA PRO A 53 15.37 -5.09 15.43
C PRO A 53 15.45 -4.15 14.22
N ARG A 54 15.63 -4.68 12.99
CA ARG A 54 15.96 -3.83 11.82
C ARG A 54 15.08 -3.99 10.60
N TRP A 55 14.25 -5.04 10.49
CA TRP A 55 13.32 -5.26 9.36
C TRP A 55 13.93 -5.01 7.97
N PRO A 56 15.02 -5.73 7.62
CA PRO A 56 15.75 -5.48 6.38
C PRO A 56 14.86 -5.60 5.13
N GLU A 57 13.88 -6.51 5.12
CA GLU A 57 12.96 -6.73 4.01
C GLU A 57 12.03 -5.53 3.80
N VAL A 58 11.48 -4.98 4.89
CA VAL A 58 10.61 -3.80 4.85
C VAL A 58 11.42 -2.59 4.38
N ASN A 59 12.62 -2.39 4.94
CA ASN A 59 13.49 -1.29 4.56
C ASN A 59 13.89 -1.33 3.08
N ALA A 60 14.19 -2.52 2.56
CA ALA A 60 14.52 -2.70 1.15
C ALA A 60 13.35 -2.25 0.24
N ILE A 61 12.12 -2.64 0.57
CA ILE A 61 10.94 -2.27 -0.21
C ILE A 61 10.65 -0.77 -0.11
N VAL A 62 10.64 -0.20 1.10
CA VAL A 62 10.40 1.24 1.30
C VAL A 62 11.45 2.06 0.57
N LYS A 63 12.73 1.69 0.66
CA LYS A 63 13.83 2.37 -0.04
C LYS A 63 13.65 2.28 -1.56
N LYS A 64 13.27 1.10 -2.08
CA LYS A 64 13.01 0.92 -3.52
C LYS A 64 11.90 1.83 -4.03
N ILE A 65 10.78 1.91 -3.30
CA ILE A 65 9.65 2.79 -3.63
C ILE A 65 10.11 4.26 -3.65
N LEU A 66 10.83 4.71 -2.61
CA LEU A 66 11.29 6.09 -2.50
C LEU A 66 12.29 6.48 -3.59
N MET A 67 13.23 5.60 -3.94
CA MET A 67 14.19 5.86 -5.01
C MET A 67 13.50 5.92 -6.38
N THR A 68 12.61 4.96 -6.66
CA THR A 68 11.83 4.94 -7.92
C THR A 68 10.99 6.22 -8.07
N TYR A 69 10.33 6.63 -6.98
CA TYR A 69 9.58 7.88 -6.94
C TYR A 69 10.47 9.08 -7.18
N LYS A 70 11.63 9.17 -6.51
CA LYS A 70 12.57 10.29 -6.68
C LYS A 70 13.07 10.44 -8.11
N GLU A 71 13.26 9.33 -8.83
CA GLU A 71 13.79 9.31 -10.19
C GLU A 71 12.73 9.67 -11.26
N ASP A 72 11.45 9.31 -11.05
CA ASP A 72 10.40 9.47 -12.07
C ASP A 72 9.37 10.58 -11.77
N ALA A 73 9.29 11.04 -10.52
CA ALA A 73 8.36 12.08 -10.11
C ALA A 73 8.78 13.45 -10.67
N ARG A 74 7.79 14.23 -11.08
CA ARG A 74 8.01 15.60 -11.56
C ARG A 74 8.03 16.58 -10.39
N PRO A 75 8.61 17.79 -10.57
CA PRO A 75 8.56 18.82 -9.55
C PRO A 75 7.14 18.99 -9.00
N TRP A 76 7.05 19.00 -7.68
CA TRP A 76 5.82 19.20 -6.90
C TRP A 76 4.78 18.09 -6.91
N GLU A 77 4.99 16.99 -7.62
CA GLU A 77 4.18 15.80 -7.44
C GLU A 77 4.38 15.26 -6.03
N ARG A 78 3.30 14.78 -5.41
CA ARG A 78 3.40 13.83 -4.30
C ARG A 78 3.32 12.41 -4.86
N MET A 79 3.57 11.41 -4.01
CA MET A 79 3.45 10.00 -4.40
C MET A 79 2.07 9.65 -4.98
N ALA A 80 1.00 10.21 -4.42
CA ALA A 80 -0.36 10.04 -4.96
C ALA A 80 -0.48 10.60 -6.39
N ASP A 81 -0.03 11.84 -6.59
CA ASP A 81 -0.09 12.53 -7.88
C ASP A 81 0.75 11.82 -8.95
N TRP A 82 1.92 11.32 -8.54
CA TRP A 82 2.79 10.52 -9.39
C TRP A 82 2.09 9.22 -9.83
N ILE A 83 1.53 8.46 -8.89
CA ILE A 83 0.82 7.20 -9.17
C ILE A 83 -0.40 7.44 -10.04
N ASP A 84 -1.18 8.51 -9.80
CA ASP A 84 -2.34 8.86 -10.61
C ASP A 84 -1.93 9.18 -12.07
N ARG A 85 -0.76 9.81 -12.27
CA ARG A 85 -0.23 10.09 -13.62
C ARG A 85 0.21 8.83 -14.36
N ILE A 86 1.02 7.99 -13.72
CA ILE A 86 1.61 6.80 -14.40
C ILE A 86 0.63 5.63 -14.46
N GLY A 87 -0.27 5.53 -13.48
CA GLY A 87 -1.15 4.41 -13.23
C GLY A 87 -0.50 3.29 -12.41
N TRP A 88 -1.32 2.54 -11.67
CA TRP A 88 -0.89 1.41 -10.85
C TRP A 88 -0.08 0.34 -11.60
N PRO A 89 -0.43 -0.09 -12.84
CA PRO A 89 0.38 -1.07 -13.57
C PRO A 89 1.84 -0.61 -13.75
N ARG A 90 2.05 0.66 -14.12
CA ARG A 90 3.40 1.23 -14.30
C ARG A 90 4.13 1.42 -12.96
N PHE A 91 3.40 1.68 -11.87
CA PHE A 91 4.00 1.69 -10.53
C PHE A 91 4.59 0.33 -10.17
N PHE A 92 3.84 -0.77 -10.35
CA PHE A 92 4.32 -2.12 -10.04
C PHE A 92 5.46 -2.56 -10.96
N GLU A 93 5.41 -2.19 -12.24
CA GLU A 93 6.50 -2.42 -13.19
C GLU A 93 7.79 -1.70 -12.77
N LYS A 94 7.72 -0.38 -12.52
CA LYS A 94 8.90 0.43 -12.14
C LYS A 94 9.48 0.03 -10.79
N THR A 95 8.62 -0.28 -9.82
CA THR A 95 9.05 -0.72 -8.49
C THR A 95 9.41 -2.20 -8.45
N GLY A 96 9.12 -2.98 -9.50
CA GLY A 96 9.30 -4.43 -9.55
C GLY A 96 8.70 -5.15 -8.34
N LEU A 97 7.59 -4.65 -7.81
CA LEU A 97 6.87 -5.27 -6.70
C LEU A 97 5.83 -6.25 -7.26
N PRO A 98 5.64 -7.42 -6.64
CA PRO A 98 4.61 -8.35 -7.08
C PRO A 98 3.22 -7.80 -6.74
N PHE A 99 2.36 -7.69 -7.75
CA PHE A 99 0.93 -7.47 -7.50
C PHE A 99 0.30 -8.79 -7.07
N THR A 100 -0.36 -8.81 -5.91
CA THR A 100 -0.98 -10.01 -5.36
C THR A 100 -2.46 -9.79 -5.08
N LYS A 101 -3.22 -10.87 -4.88
CA LYS A 101 -4.66 -10.81 -4.56
C LYS A 101 -4.98 -9.94 -3.34
N TYR A 102 -4.05 -9.79 -2.40
CA TYR A 102 -4.24 -9.01 -1.17
C TYR A 102 -4.38 -7.49 -1.40
N MET A 103 -4.03 -7.02 -2.61
CA MET A 103 -4.16 -5.62 -2.99
C MET A 103 -5.51 -5.31 -3.64
N ILE A 104 -6.32 -6.34 -3.93
CA ILE A 104 -7.67 -6.20 -4.45
C ILE A 104 -8.60 -6.03 -3.25
N ASP A 105 -9.35 -4.93 -3.23
CA ASP A 105 -10.29 -4.62 -2.16
C ASP A 105 -11.49 -5.58 -2.21
N ASP A 106 -11.63 -6.39 -1.15
CA ASP A 106 -12.72 -7.35 -0.94
C ASP A 106 -13.72 -6.90 0.15
N TRP A 107 -13.56 -5.68 0.69
CA TRP A 107 -14.49 -5.13 1.65
C TRP A 107 -15.86 -4.88 0.98
N ARG A 108 -16.96 -5.03 1.74
CA ARG A 108 -18.33 -4.98 1.21
C ARG A 108 -18.63 -3.75 0.34
N GLY A 109 -18.03 -2.60 0.66
CA GLY A 109 -18.17 -1.37 -0.11
C GLY A 109 -17.06 -1.12 -1.14
N GLY A 110 -16.04 -1.97 -1.25
CA GLY A 110 -14.84 -1.77 -2.06
C GLY A 110 -15.01 -1.82 -3.57
N ARG A 111 -16.23 -2.12 -4.07
CA ARG A 111 -16.50 -2.26 -5.51
C ARG A 111 -16.10 -1.03 -6.32
N TYR A 112 -16.20 0.17 -5.76
CA TYR A 112 -15.81 1.42 -6.44
C TYR A 112 -14.29 1.56 -6.65
N ASN A 113 -13.47 0.76 -5.97
CA ASN A 113 -12.01 0.74 -6.15
C ASN A 113 -11.57 -0.07 -7.37
N LEU A 114 -12.46 -0.91 -7.94
CA LEU A 114 -12.15 -1.74 -9.10
C LEU A 114 -12.21 -0.92 -10.38
N ASN A 115 -11.38 -1.31 -11.36
CA ASN A 115 -11.43 -0.68 -12.68
C ASN A 115 -12.72 -1.09 -13.41
N ALA A 116 -13.67 -0.17 -13.54
CA ALA A 116 -14.91 -0.33 -14.30
C ALA A 116 -14.80 0.24 -15.72
N SER A 117 -13.60 0.26 -16.30
CA SER A 117 -13.30 0.83 -17.61
C SER A 117 -12.40 -0.07 -18.45
N ALA A 118 -12.53 0.03 -19.77
CA ALA A 118 -11.64 -0.61 -20.74
C ALA A 118 -10.30 0.13 -20.89
N HIS A 119 -10.11 1.29 -20.24
CA HIS A 119 -8.84 2.03 -20.26
C HIS A 119 -7.76 1.30 -19.44
N VAL A 120 -7.10 0.33 -20.07
CA VAL A 120 -5.98 -0.43 -19.51
C VAL A 120 -4.73 -0.17 -20.36
N ARG A 121 -3.58 -0.06 -19.70
CA ARG A 121 -2.27 0.05 -20.36
C ARG A 121 -1.56 -1.30 -20.27
N PHE A 122 -1.03 -1.77 -21.38
CA PHE A 122 -0.19 -2.96 -21.47
C PHE A 122 1.30 -2.59 -21.35
#